data_AF-A0A957CE29-F1
#
_entry.id   AF-A0A957CE29-F1
#
_cell.length_a   1.000
_cell.length_b   1.000
_cell.length_c   1.000
_cell.angle_alpha   90.00
_cell.angle_beta   90.00
_cell.angle_gamma   90.00
#
_symmetry.space_group_name_H-M   'P 1'
#
loop_
_entity.id
_entity.type
_entity.pdbx_description
1 polymer ?
#
loop_
_entity_poly.entity_id
_entity_poly.type
_entity_poly.pdbx_seq_one_letter_code
_entity_poly.pdbx_strand_id
1 'polypeptide(L)'
;FNTAYIERLNATFRARMPSLNRRTRHLARTLSRIEVELFWSGVVYNFCTIHTSLGATPAMAAALTDHVWSIQELLCFKLPDPLLHDAL
;
A
#
# COMPACT_ATOMS: atom_id res chain seq x y z
N PHE A 1 -12.13 -19.43 5.05
CA PHE A 1 -11.60 -18.19 5.66
C PHE A 1 -10.50 -18.59 6.65
N ASN A 2 -9.24 -18.29 6.36
CA ASN A 2 -8.13 -18.61 7.27
C ASN A 2 -7.68 -17.32 7.97
N THR A 3 -7.81 -17.29 9.30
CA THR A 3 -7.46 -16.14 10.15
C THR A 3 -6.00 -15.72 9.98
N ALA A 4 -5.11 -16.67 9.64
CA ALA A 4 -3.69 -16.41 9.46
C ALA A 4 -3.38 -15.39 8.35
N TYR A 5 -4.25 -15.21 7.34
CA TYR A 5 -4.06 -14.17 6.32
C TYR A 5 -4.34 -12.79 6.88
N ILE A 6 -5.42 -12.64 7.66
CA ILE A 6 -5.79 -11.37 8.32
C ILE A 6 -4.73 -11.00 9.35
N GLU A 7 -4.22 -11.97 10.12
CA GLU A 7 -3.17 -11.73 11.11
C GLU A 7 -1.86 -11.24 10.48
N ARG A 8 -1.44 -11.84 9.36
CA ARG A 8 -0.28 -11.39 8.59
C ARG A 8 -0.47 -9.98 8.04
N LEU A 9 -1.65 -9.68 7.50
CA LEU A 9 -1.98 -8.34 7.04
C LEU A 9 -1.89 -7.31 8.18
N ASN A 10 -2.46 -7.63 9.35
CA ASN A 10 -2.40 -6.78 10.54
C ASN A 10 -0.96 -6.59 11.06
N ALA A 11 -0.09 -7.59 10.92
CA ALA A 11 1.33 -7.46 11.24
C ALA A 11 2.02 -6.48 10.29
N THR A 12 1.78 -6.60 8.98
CA THR A 12 2.30 -5.66 7.97
C THR A 12 1.85 -4.22 8.25
N PHE A 13 0.56 -4.02 8.55
CA PHE A 13 0.03 -2.70 8.89
C PHE A 13 0.73 -2.09 10.11
N ARG A 14 0.87 -2.84 11.21
CA ARG A 14 1.55 -2.32 12.42
C ARG A 14 3.05 -2.06 12.23
N ALA A 15 3.70 -2.78 11.32
CA ALA A 15 5.10 -2.57 10.99
C ALA A 15 5.32 -1.34 10.10
N ARG A 16 4.38 -1.04 9.20
CA ARG A 16 4.52 0.03 8.19
C ARG A 16 3.81 1.33 8.53
N MET A 17 2.78 1.30 9.37
CA MET A 17 1.93 2.45 9.70
C MET A 17 2.19 2.92 11.14
N PRO A 18 2.96 4.00 11.35
CA PRO A 18 3.23 4.53 12.69
C PRO A 18 1.96 4.92 13.46
N SER A 19 0.89 5.31 12.77
CA SER A 19 -0.42 5.62 13.39
C SER A 19 -1.02 4.44 14.14
N LEU A 20 -0.76 3.21 13.67
CA LEU A 20 -1.27 1.97 14.23
C LEU A 20 -0.31 1.33 15.24
N ASN A 21 0.90 1.88 15.42
CA ASN A 21 1.90 1.35 16.34
C ASN A 21 1.77 1.93 17.75
N ARG A 22 1.75 3.26 17.91
CA ARG A 22 1.60 3.91 19.22
C ARG A 22 0.79 5.20 19.14
N ARG A 23 -0.40 5.18 19.72
CA ARG A 23 -1.39 6.28 19.73
C ARG A 23 -0.84 7.65 20.18
N THR A 24 0.20 7.66 21.01
CA THR A 24 0.81 8.90 21.55
C THR A 24 1.87 9.51 20.65
N ARG A 25 2.51 8.72 19.77
CA ARG A 25 3.57 9.19 18.85
C ARG A 25 3.04 9.66 17.50
N HIS A 26 1.73 9.63 17.31
CA HIS A 26 1.12 9.97 16.04
C HIS A 26 -0.18 10.75 16.23
N LEU A 27 -0.30 11.86 15.49
CA LEU A 27 -1.41 12.81 15.60
C LEU A 27 -2.61 12.46 14.71
N ALA A 28 -2.58 11.34 13.98
CA ALA A 28 -3.78 10.89 13.27
C ALA A 28 -4.90 10.59 14.29
N ARG A 29 -5.95 11.40 14.23
CA ARG A 29 -7.17 11.27 15.04
C ARG A 29 -8.43 11.11 14.18
N THR A 30 -8.29 11.18 12.86
CA THR A 30 -9.39 11.14 11.90
C THR A 30 -9.23 9.92 10.99
N LEU A 31 -10.35 9.29 10.62
CA LEU A 31 -10.39 8.16 9.69
C LEU A 31 -9.74 8.52 8.35
N SER A 32 -10.06 9.69 7.80
CA SER A 32 -9.49 10.18 6.54
C SER A 32 -7.95 10.14 6.49
N ARG A 33 -7.30 10.41 7.63
CA ARG A 33 -5.83 10.38 7.70
C ARG A 33 -5.28 8.95 7.67
N ILE A 34 -5.98 8.02 8.32
CA ILE A 34 -5.62 6.59 8.33
C ILE A 34 -5.88 5.99 6.95
N GLU A 35 -6.95 6.38 6.28
CA GLU A 35 -7.28 5.94 4.91
C GLU A 35 -6.18 6.34 3.92
N VAL A 36 -5.69 7.58 3.98
CA VAL A 36 -4.58 8.04 3.14
C VAL A 36 -3.29 7.27 3.45
N GLU A 37 -2.97 7.05 4.74
CA GLU A 37 -1.78 6.27 5.13
C GLU A 37 -1.88 4.81 4.68
N LEU A 38 -3.07 4.21 4.79
CA LEU A 38 -3.36 2.85 4.34
C LEU A 38 -3.21 2.74 2.83
N PHE A 39 -3.76 3.69 2.07
CA PHE A 39 -3.64 3.75 0.63
C PHE A 39 -2.17 3.74 0.22
N TRP A 40 -1.37 4.71 0.71
CA TRP A 40 0.05 4.79 0.35
C TRP A 40 0.86 3.56 0.81
N SER A 41 0.59 3.06 2.02
CA SER A 41 1.25 1.85 2.53
C SER A 41 0.95 0.63 1.67
N GLY A 42 -0.31 0.49 1.23
CA GLY A 42 -0.75 -0.56 0.33
C GLY A 42 -0.09 -0.46 -1.03
N VAL A 43 -0.09 0.72 -1.65
CA VAL A 43 0.52 0.93 -2.98
C VAL A 43 2.02 0.62 -2.93
N VAL A 44 2.76 1.18 -1.98
CA VAL A 44 4.22 0.94 -1.85
C VAL A 44 4.54 -0.53 -1.55
N TYR A 45 3.71 -1.20 -0.75
CA TYR A 45 3.88 -2.64 -0.49
C TYR A 45 3.66 -3.48 -1.76
N ASN A 46 2.61 -3.17 -2.54
CA ASN A 46 2.25 -3.98 -3.70
C ASN A 46 3.16 -3.74 -4.91
N PHE A 47 3.59 -2.51 -5.16
CA PHE A 47 4.33 -2.16 -6.38
C PHE A 47 5.84 -2.00 -6.18
N CYS A 48 6.28 -1.51 -5.02
CA CYS A 48 7.67 -1.12 -4.80
C CYS A 48 8.46 -2.07 -3.88
N THR A 49 7.79 -2.94 -3.12
CA THR A 49 8.47 -3.85 -2.17
C THR A 49 8.47 -5.28 -2.70
N ILE A 50 9.66 -5.89 -2.82
CA ILE A 50 9.78 -7.33 -3.08
C ILE A 50 9.33 -8.10 -1.84
N HIS A 51 8.38 -9.03 -2.02
CA HIS A 51 7.94 -9.91 -0.97
C HIS A 51 8.84 -11.15 -0.89
N THR A 52 9.42 -11.40 0.29
CA THR A 52 10.45 -12.43 0.46
C THR A 52 10.02 -13.82 -0.01
N SER A 53 8.79 -14.24 0.28
CA SER A 53 8.31 -15.57 -0.13
C SER A 53 7.90 -15.66 -1.61
N LEU A 54 7.71 -14.52 -2.29
CA LEU A 54 7.33 -14.48 -3.71
C LEU A 54 8.54 -14.27 -4.61
N GLY A 55 9.63 -13.70 -4.09
CA GLY A 55 10.77 -13.27 -4.89
C GLY A 55 10.46 -12.12 -5.85
N ALA A 56 9.24 -11.57 -5.80
CA ALA A 56 8.71 -10.51 -6.64
C ALA A 56 7.81 -9.59 -5.80
N THR A 57 7.37 -8.46 -6.36
CA THR A 57 6.34 -7.64 -5.69
C THR A 57 4.97 -8.34 -5.79
N PRO A 58 4.04 -8.08 -4.85
CA PRO A 58 2.69 -8.61 -4.96
C PRO A 58 1.99 -8.25 -6.28
N ALA A 59 2.20 -7.03 -6.81
CA ALA A 59 1.63 -6.62 -8.09
C ALA A 59 2.23 -7.41 -9.27
N MET A 60 3.53 -7.73 -9.24
CA MET A 60 4.15 -8.60 -10.24
C MET A 60 3.60 -10.03 -10.16
N ALA A 61 3.46 -10.59 -8.96
CA ALA A 61 2.89 -11.92 -8.77
C ALA A 61 1.41 -12.00 -9.23
N ALA A 62 0.69 -10.88 -9.19
CA ALA A 62 -0.66 -10.73 -9.71
C ALA A 62 -0.72 -10.36 -11.21
N ALA A 63 0.43 -10.30 -11.91
CA ALA A 63 0.55 -9.89 -13.31
C ALA A 63 -0.03 -8.49 -13.64
N LEU A 64 -0.05 -7.59 -12.66
CA LEU A 64 -0.46 -6.18 -12.85
C LEU A 64 0.68 -5.31 -13.40
N THR A 65 1.92 -5.78 -13.26
CA THR A 65 3.13 -5.13 -13.77
C THR A 65 4.22 -6.18 -13.98
N ASP A 66 5.22 -5.87 -14.81
CA ASP A 66 6.34 -6.73 -15.16
C ASP A 66 7.65 -6.36 -14.45
N HIS A 67 7.65 -5.30 -13.63
CA HIS A 67 8.85 -4.82 -12.95
C HIS A 67 8.55 -4.27 -11.54
N VAL A 68 9.62 -4.05 -10.77
CA VAL A 68 9.54 -3.40 -9.45
C VAL A 68 9.50 -1.89 -9.67
N TRP A 69 8.45 -1.23 -9.19
CA TRP A 69 8.29 0.21 -9.37
C TRP A 69 9.20 0.99 -8.42
N SER A 70 9.80 2.06 -8.92
CA SER A 70 10.45 3.04 -8.05
C SER A 70 9.41 3.96 -7.39
N ILE A 71 9.73 4.56 -6.24
CA ILE A 71 8.85 5.56 -5.61
C ILE A 71 8.63 6.76 -6.53
N GLN A 72 9.66 7.18 -7.27
CA GLN A 72 9.53 8.29 -8.21
C GLN A 72 8.56 7.96 -9.34
N GLU A 73 8.71 6.80 -9.96
CA GLU A 73 7.79 6.32 -11.00
C GLU A 73 6.36 6.25 -10.49
N LEU A 74 6.16 5.68 -9.30
CA LEU A 74 4.84 5.59 -8.67
C LEU A 74 4.19 6.96 -8.49
N LEU A 75 4.94 7.97 -8.04
CA LEU A 75 4.42 9.32 -7.80
C LEU A 75 4.23 10.13 -9.09
N CYS A 76 4.98 9.81 -10.15
CA CYS A 76 4.92 10.50 -11.44
C CYS A 76 4.02 9.80 -12.46
N PHE A 77 3.48 8.62 -12.13
CA PHE A 77 2.59 7.88 -13.00
C PHE A 77 1.33 8.69 -13.28
N LYS A 78 1.13 9.02 -14.56
CA LYS A 78 -0.09 9.70 -15.01
C LYS A 78 -1.13 8.65 -15.31
N LEU A 79 -2.27 8.75 -14.64
CA LEU A 79 -3.45 7.98 -15.01
C LEU A 79 -3.85 8.33 -16.44
N PRO A 80 -4.29 7.36 -17.25
CA PRO A 80 -4.91 7.65 -18.54
C PRO A 80 -6.10 8.60 -18.35
N ASP A 81 -6.19 9.65 -19.19
CA ASP A 81 -7.22 10.71 -19.13
C ASP A 81 -8.67 10.24 -18.90
N PRO A 82 -9.18 9.11 -19.43
CA PRO A 82 -10.59 8.75 -19.23
C PRO A 82 -10.97 8.40 -17.79
N LEU A 83 -10.03 8.19 -16.85
CA LEU A 83 -10.34 7.89 -15.44
C LEU A 83 -10.44 9.14 -14.55
N LEU A 84 -10.09 10.32 -15.07
CA LEU A 84 -10.12 11.60 -14.32
C LEU A 84 -11.44 12.35 -14.45
N HIS A 85 -12.28 12.06 -15.46
CA HIS A 85 -13.53 12.78 -15.70
C HIS A 85 -14.71 12.28 -14.86
N ASP A 86 -14.66 11.06 -14.34
CA ASP A 86 -15.77 10.46 -13.57
C ASP A 86 -15.65 10.65 -12.04
N ALA A 87 -14.61 11.37 -11.56
CA ALA A 87 -14.28 11.46 -10.13
C ALA A 87 -14.33 12.90 -9.54
N LEU A 88 -14.91 13.86 -10.26
CA LEU A 88 -15.20 15.23 -9.79
C LEU A 88 -16.68 15.58 -9.98
#